data_AF-A0A2K4FTL8-F1
#
_entry.id   AF-A0A2K4FTL8-F1
#
_cell.length_a   1.000
_cell.length_b   1.000
_cell.length_c   1.000
_cell.angle_alpha   90.00
_cell.angle_beta   90.00
_cell.angle_gamma   90.00
#
_symmetry.space_group_name_H-M   'P 1'
#
loop_
_entity.id
_entity.type
_entity.pdbx_description
1 polymer ?
#
loop_
_entity_poly.entity_id
_entity_poly.type
_entity_poly.pdbx_seq_one_letter_code
_entity_poly.pdbx_strand_id
1 'polypeptide(L)'
;MKKCFNAEQYGLLIQCSQREDFSEWNDYVSQTQDIIDFRDANLEGIKIVDAKFINSNGKGANFCDANLKSAKLEGVDMSDCLFLNADMTGIEAAGSIFQGSKFDRAQISNAFFALCHFNEASFQQSNLISVRFFSSNFYECSFYKADLSDAQFQGGGRNPLLNGESRFNLCGAIFADAKFTARTYFHLANVSRETDFRTVTFENACYSAGLRQTLQYCNRRHNWIAWYEKTGKTKSFLAKLFWMASDYGRSPRQVAISFLIVCLSYSLLYWLIPGSTSGNEGGDLSIVQSLYFSVVTMTTLGYGDIAANKSSWLSQALVITHVLFGYVILGALLTVLSNLFTSDGPPEGLIKHPITAGTLTRLHIPDTNRTSAENEPSPV
;
A
#
# COMPACT_ATOMS: atom_id res chain seq x y z
N MET A 1 -33.89 -15.64 16.73
CA MET A 1 -34.30 -14.55 17.65
C MET A 1 -33.40 -13.35 17.38
N LYS A 2 -33.93 -12.26 16.80
CA LYS A 2 -33.26 -10.95 16.88
C LYS A 2 -33.25 -10.60 18.37
N LYS A 3 -32.11 -10.75 19.06
CA LYS A 3 -31.95 -10.10 20.36
C LYS A 3 -31.76 -8.62 20.01
N CYS A 4 -32.87 -7.89 20.01
CA CYS A 4 -32.83 -6.44 20.03
C CYS A 4 -32.28 -6.00 21.38
N PHE A 5 -31.72 -4.80 21.37
CA PHE A 5 -31.34 -4.05 22.56
C PHE A 5 -32.43 -4.14 23.62
N ASN A 6 -32.04 -4.45 24.86
CA ASN A 6 -32.97 -4.48 25.98
C ASN A 6 -33.70 -3.12 26.03
N ALA A 7 -35.03 -3.14 26.06
CA ALA A 7 -35.83 -1.91 26.05
C ALA A 7 -35.46 -0.96 27.20
N GLU A 8 -35.06 -1.50 28.35
CA GLU A 8 -34.60 -0.72 29.50
C GLU A 8 -33.23 -0.08 29.23
N GLN A 9 -32.28 -0.84 28.66
CA GLN A 9 -30.97 -0.32 28.27
C GLN A 9 -31.10 0.76 27.18
N TYR A 10 -31.98 0.54 26.19
CA TYR A 10 -32.26 1.54 25.16
C TYR A 10 -32.89 2.78 25.75
N GLY A 11 -33.90 2.62 26.61
CA GLY A 11 -34.55 3.73 27.29
C GLY A 11 -33.56 4.57 28.08
N LEU A 12 -32.68 3.92 28.85
CA LEU A 12 -31.63 4.59 29.61
C LEU A 12 -30.67 5.34 28.69
N LEU A 13 -30.17 4.70 27.63
CA LEU A 13 -29.25 5.32 26.68
C LEU A 13 -29.86 6.57 26.02
N ILE A 14 -31.11 6.47 25.55
CA ILE A 14 -31.82 7.58 24.92
C ILE A 14 -32.12 8.69 25.92
N GLN A 15 -32.48 8.35 27.16
CA GLN A 15 -32.69 9.34 28.23
C GLN A 15 -31.40 10.11 28.56
N CYS A 16 -30.28 9.41 28.73
CA CYS A 16 -28.96 10.02 28.92
C CYS A 16 -28.58 10.90 27.73
N SER A 17 -28.86 10.44 26.50
CA SER A 17 -28.60 11.21 25.28
C SER A 17 -29.41 12.50 25.20
N GLN A 18 -30.69 12.47 25.56
CA GLN A 18 -31.55 13.66 25.58
C GLN A 18 -31.13 14.67 26.65
N ARG A 19 -30.60 14.18 27.77
CA ARG A 19 -30.08 15.01 28.86
C ARG A 19 -28.64 15.49 28.62
N GLU A 20 -27.94 14.88 27.67
CA GLU A 20 -26.50 15.04 27.45
C GLU A 20 -25.67 14.77 28.72
N ASP A 21 -26.15 13.84 29.57
CA ASP A 21 -25.50 13.42 30.81
C ASP A 21 -25.45 11.88 30.86
N PHE A 22 -24.24 11.35 30.77
CA PHE A 22 -23.96 9.91 30.75
C PHE A 22 -23.49 9.38 32.11
N SER A 23 -23.61 10.14 33.20
CA SER A 23 -23.23 9.67 34.55
C SER A 23 -24.00 8.39 34.92
N GLU A 24 -25.33 8.41 34.74
CA GLU A 24 -26.20 7.26 35.05
C GLU A 24 -25.90 6.04 34.16
N TRP A 25 -25.68 6.28 32.86
CA TRP A 25 -25.27 5.23 31.91
C TRP A 25 -23.90 4.63 32.27
N ASN A 26 -22.93 5.48 32.59
CA ASN A 26 -21.57 5.07 32.91
C ASN A 26 -21.52 4.27 34.23
N ASP A 27 -22.34 4.64 35.22
CA ASP A 27 -22.52 3.88 36.45
C ASP A 27 -23.15 2.52 36.17
N TYR A 28 -24.19 2.47 35.33
CA TYR A 28 -24.81 1.22 34.88
C TYR A 28 -23.80 0.30 34.19
N VAL A 29 -23.05 0.80 33.20
CA VAL A 29 -22.05 0.03 32.43
C VAL A 29 -20.95 -0.53 33.34
N SER A 30 -20.57 0.21 34.39
CA SER A 30 -19.52 -0.21 35.32
C SER A 30 -19.94 -1.32 36.27
N GLN A 31 -21.25 -1.48 36.49
CA GLN A 31 -21.81 -2.44 37.47
C GLN A 31 -22.47 -3.65 36.81
N THR A 32 -22.92 -3.50 35.56
CA THR A 32 -23.65 -4.55 34.86
C THR A 32 -22.75 -5.72 34.46
N GLN A 33 -23.30 -6.94 34.56
CA GLN A 33 -22.74 -8.14 33.94
C GLN A 33 -23.46 -8.50 32.65
N ASP A 34 -24.52 -7.77 32.31
CA ASP A 34 -25.29 -8.01 31.11
C ASP A 34 -24.52 -7.54 29.87
N ILE A 35 -24.62 -8.34 28.81
CA ILE A 35 -24.10 -7.94 27.49
C ILE A 35 -24.99 -6.79 26.98
N ILE A 36 -24.37 -5.65 26.70
CA ILE A 36 -25.01 -4.49 26.06
C ILE A 36 -25.06 -4.77 24.55
N ASP A 37 -26.25 -5.03 24.00
CA ASP A 37 -26.43 -5.52 22.61
C ASP A 37 -27.32 -4.58 21.78
N PHE A 38 -26.72 -3.64 21.06
CA PHE A 38 -27.41 -2.70 20.16
C PHE A 38 -27.18 -3.04 18.68
N ARG A 39 -27.10 -4.33 18.35
CA ARG A 39 -26.99 -4.77 16.95
C ARG A 39 -28.14 -4.26 16.10
N ASP A 40 -27.79 -3.80 14.90
CA ASP A 40 -28.71 -3.23 13.91
C ASP A 40 -29.56 -2.06 14.46
N ALA A 41 -29.18 -1.47 15.60
CA ALA A 41 -29.95 -0.38 16.21
C ALA A 41 -29.85 0.89 15.36
N ASN A 42 -30.95 1.63 15.26
CA ASN A 42 -30.91 2.97 14.69
C ASN A 42 -30.61 4.00 15.78
N LEU A 43 -29.40 4.54 15.75
CA LEU A 43 -28.86 5.54 16.68
C LEU A 43 -28.39 6.78 15.91
N GLU A 44 -29.01 7.04 14.75
CA GLU A 44 -28.75 8.21 13.92
C GLU A 44 -28.95 9.50 14.72
N GLY A 45 -27.97 10.40 14.66
CA GLY A 45 -27.99 11.68 15.38
C GLY A 45 -27.89 11.57 16.91
N ILE A 46 -27.67 10.37 17.48
CA ILE A 46 -27.60 10.21 18.92
C ILE A 46 -26.43 11.02 19.50
N LYS A 47 -26.61 11.60 20.68
CA LYS A 47 -25.55 12.28 21.44
C LYS A 47 -25.10 11.38 22.58
N ILE A 48 -23.92 10.78 22.47
CA ILE A 48 -23.31 9.89 23.46
C ILE A 48 -21.92 10.40 23.89
N VAL A 49 -21.84 11.71 24.18
CA VAL A 49 -20.62 12.38 24.62
C VAL A 49 -20.17 11.82 25.97
N ASP A 50 -18.88 11.53 26.11
CA ASP A 50 -18.25 10.96 27.32
C ASP A 50 -18.86 9.61 27.78
N ALA A 51 -19.66 8.96 26.92
CA ALA A 51 -20.30 7.68 27.22
C ALA A 51 -19.29 6.52 27.17
N LYS A 52 -19.41 5.58 28.12
CA LYS A 52 -18.64 4.35 28.16
C LYS A 52 -19.43 3.19 27.57
N PHE A 53 -18.76 2.37 26.77
CA PHE A 53 -19.26 1.09 26.30
C PHE A 53 -18.16 0.05 26.53
N ILE A 54 -18.49 -1.00 27.28
CA ILE A 54 -17.55 -2.07 27.65
C ILE A 54 -18.16 -3.40 27.24
N ASN A 55 -17.41 -4.22 26.50
CA ASN A 55 -17.80 -5.56 26.06
C ASN A 55 -19.19 -5.62 25.38
N SER A 56 -19.53 -4.56 24.64
CA SER A 56 -20.84 -4.38 24.01
C SER A 56 -20.85 -4.81 22.55
N ASN A 57 -21.99 -5.27 22.04
CA ASN A 57 -22.17 -5.63 20.64
C ASN A 57 -23.07 -4.62 19.92
N GLY A 58 -22.47 -3.84 19.04
CA GLY A 58 -23.13 -2.85 18.20
C GLY A 58 -23.18 -3.21 16.72
N LYS A 59 -22.84 -4.45 16.34
CA LYS A 59 -22.68 -4.83 14.94
C LYS A 59 -23.87 -4.38 14.06
N GLY A 60 -23.56 -3.70 12.95
CA GLY A 60 -24.56 -3.22 11.99
C GLY A 60 -25.36 -1.99 12.43
N ALA A 61 -25.07 -1.40 13.60
CA ALA A 61 -25.79 -0.23 14.09
C ALA A 61 -25.54 1.02 13.21
N ASN A 62 -26.56 1.86 13.14
CA ASN A 62 -26.49 3.15 12.45
C ASN A 62 -26.19 4.27 13.45
N PHE A 63 -25.00 4.86 13.35
CA PHE A 63 -24.52 6.04 14.06
C PHE A 63 -24.27 7.22 13.10
N CYS A 64 -24.96 7.29 11.95
CA CYS A 64 -24.85 8.44 11.06
C CYS A 64 -25.19 9.74 11.81
N ASP A 65 -24.40 10.78 11.58
CA ASP A 65 -24.56 12.11 12.20
C ASP A 65 -24.55 12.11 13.75
N ALA A 66 -24.14 11.00 14.39
CA ALA A 66 -24.07 10.90 15.84
C ALA A 66 -22.89 11.69 16.42
N ASN A 67 -23.03 12.13 17.68
CA ASN A 67 -21.99 12.78 18.45
C ASN A 67 -21.46 11.82 19.52
N LEU A 68 -20.27 11.26 19.28
CA LEU A 68 -19.53 10.34 20.14
C LEU A 68 -18.25 10.98 20.70
N LYS A 69 -18.22 12.32 20.88
CA LYS A 69 -17.05 13.01 21.43
C LYS A 69 -16.60 12.40 22.74
N SER A 70 -15.30 12.13 22.84
CA SER A 70 -14.67 11.60 24.06
C SER A 70 -15.28 10.30 24.59
N ALA A 71 -16.10 9.60 23.80
CA ALA A 71 -16.66 8.31 24.19
C ALA A 71 -15.54 7.28 24.39
N LYS A 72 -15.79 6.29 25.26
CA LYS A 72 -14.84 5.24 25.59
C LYS A 72 -15.38 3.89 25.17
N LEU A 73 -14.69 3.22 24.25
CA LEU A 73 -15.10 1.96 23.65
C LEU A 73 -14.08 0.87 24.01
N GLU A 74 -14.40 -0.01 24.95
CA GLU A 74 -13.51 -1.08 25.39
C GLU A 74 -14.10 -2.45 25.02
N GLY A 75 -13.38 -3.22 24.20
CA GLY A 75 -13.81 -4.57 23.81
C GLY A 75 -15.13 -4.60 23.05
N VAL A 76 -15.50 -3.53 22.34
CA VAL A 76 -16.78 -3.46 21.63
C VAL A 76 -16.69 -4.10 20.24
N ASP A 77 -17.77 -4.74 19.80
CA ASP A 77 -17.94 -5.17 18.40
C ASP A 77 -18.84 -4.16 17.67
N MET A 78 -18.22 -3.28 16.90
CA MET A 78 -18.85 -2.27 16.05
C MET A 78 -18.63 -2.60 14.57
N SER A 79 -18.55 -3.88 14.22
CA SER A 79 -18.39 -4.32 12.83
C SER A 79 -19.61 -3.92 11.99
N ASP A 80 -19.38 -3.63 10.71
CA ASP A 80 -20.42 -3.28 9.73
C ASP A 80 -21.29 -2.07 10.12
N CYS A 81 -20.84 -1.24 11.08
CA CYS A 81 -21.57 -0.05 11.53
C CYS A 81 -21.41 1.13 10.56
N LEU A 82 -22.38 2.05 10.61
CA LEU A 82 -22.36 3.30 9.86
C LEU A 82 -22.06 4.48 10.79
N PHE A 83 -20.95 5.18 10.57
CA PHE A 83 -20.53 6.38 11.30
C PHE A 83 -20.41 7.59 10.34
N LEU A 84 -21.24 7.64 9.28
CA LEU A 84 -21.12 8.69 8.28
C LEU A 84 -21.37 10.05 8.93
N ASN A 85 -20.45 11.00 8.69
CA ASN A 85 -20.45 12.34 9.29
C ASN A 85 -20.46 12.38 10.84
N ALA A 86 -20.25 11.26 11.53
CA ALA A 86 -20.27 11.24 12.99
C ALA A 86 -19.12 12.08 13.57
N ASP A 87 -19.34 12.71 14.72
CA ASP A 87 -18.31 13.40 15.48
C ASP A 87 -17.78 12.49 16.59
N MET A 88 -16.62 11.90 16.35
CA MET A 88 -15.89 11.00 17.23
C MET A 88 -14.59 11.65 17.73
N THR A 89 -14.56 12.99 17.81
CA THR A 89 -13.38 13.73 18.25
C THR A 89 -12.98 13.30 19.66
N GLY A 90 -11.71 12.94 19.85
CA GLY A 90 -11.17 12.53 21.14
C GLY A 90 -11.61 11.13 21.61
N ILE A 91 -12.24 10.31 20.74
CA ILE A 91 -12.68 8.98 21.13
C ILE A 91 -11.49 8.11 21.58
N GLU A 92 -11.70 7.33 22.63
CA GLU A 92 -10.74 6.34 23.11
C GLU A 92 -11.32 4.95 22.88
N ALA A 93 -10.64 4.11 22.09
CA ALA A 93 -11.04 2.73 21.91
C ALA A 93 -9.89 1.76 22.14
N ALA A 94 -10.17 0.67 22.85
CA ALA A 94 -9.21 -0.38 23.17
C ALA A 94 -9.80 -1.76 22.86
N GLY A 95 -9.02 -2.62 22.19
CA GLY A 95 -9.41 -4.02 21.94
C GLY A 95 -10.71 -4.17 21.15
N SER A 96 -11.10 -3.16 20.37
CA SER A 96 -12.41 -3.07 19.74
C SER A 96 -12.37 -3.45 18.25
N ILE A 97 -13.50 -3.92 17.73
CA ILE A 97 -13.64 -4.39 16.35
C ILE A 97 -14.50 -3.39 15.56
N PHE A 98 -13.98 -2.91 14.45
CA PHE A 98 -14.62 -1.98 13.52
C PHE A 98 -14.55 -2.50 12.08
N GLN A 99 -14.56 -3.83 11.92
CA GLN A 99 -14.40 -4.47 10.62
C GLN A 99 -15.56 -4.08 9.69
N GLY A 100 -15.27 -3.66 8.45
CA GLY A 100 -16.27 -3.30 7.45
C GLY A 100 -16.96 -1.95 7.66
N SER A 101 -16.77 -1.32 8.83
CA SER A 101 -17.50 -0.12 9.25
C SER A 101 -17.16 1.11 8.41
N LYS A 102 -18.12 2.03 8.28
CA LYS A 102 -18.03 3.22 7.42
C LYS A 102 -17.93 4.50 8.24
N PHE A 103 -16.73 5.05 8.32
CA PHE A 103 -16.38 6.33 8.94
C PHE A 103 -16.26 7.47 7.91
N ASP A 104 -16.94 7.34 6.76
CA ASP A 104 -16.80 8.30 5.68
C ASP A 104 -17.28 9.69 6.14
N ARG A 105 -16.45 10.71 5.91
CA ARG A 105 -16.65 12.11 6.36
C ARG A 105 -16.76 12.31 7.87
N ALA A 106 -16.45 11.29 8.69
CA ALA A 106 -16.46 11.41 10.14
C ALA A 106 -15.36 12.36 10.64
N GLN A 107 -15.62 13.01 11.79
CA GLN A 107 -14.64 13.81 12.52
C GLN A 107 -14.03 12.95 13.62
N ILE A 108 -12.79 12.50 13.48
CA ILE A 108 -12.13 11.56 14.39
C ILE A 108 -10.82 12.17 14.92
N SER A 109 -10.71 13.50 14.93
CA SER A 109 -9.47 14.17 15.36
C SER A 109 -9.13 13.87 16.82
N ASN A 110 -7.84 13.80 17.14
CA ASN A 110 -7.31 13.54 18.49
C ASN A 110 -7.78 12.21 19.13
N ALA A 111 -8.23 11.24 18.33
CA ALA A 111 -8.65 9.93 18.82
C ALA A 111 -7.45 9.03 19.18
N PHE A 112 -7.71 8.06 20.06
CA PHE A 112 -6.75 7.02 20.43
C PHE A 112 -7.38 5.63 20.24
N PHE A 113 -6.77 4.83 19.37
CA PHE A 113 -7.19 3.46 19.07
C PHE A 113 -6.07 2.49 19.41
N ALA A 114 -6.26 1.66 20.43
CA ALA A 114 -5.30 0.64 20.83
C ALA A 114 -5.83 -0.77 20.52
N LEU A 115 -5.02 -1.60 19.87
CA LEU A 115 -5.35 -3.01 19.62
C LEU A 115 -6.70 -3.18 18.89
N CYS A 116 -7.04 -2.25 17.99
CA CYS A 116 -8.32 -2.24 17.29
C CYS A 116 -8.21 -2.88 15.91
N HIS A 117 -9.33 -3.43 15.42
CA HIS A 117 -9.40 -4.09 14.11
C HIS A 117 -10.24 -3.26 13.13
N PHE A 118 -9.61 -2.67 12.12
CA PHE A 118 -10.25 -1.86 11.08
C PHE A 118 -10.22 -2.54 9.70
N ASN A 119 -10.21 -3.87 9.67
CA ASN A 119 -10.17 -4.60 8.42
C ASN A 119 -11.38 -4.20 7.54
N GLU A 120 -11.16 -3.86 6.27
CA GLU A 120 -12.22 -3.47 5.32
C GLU A 120 -13.02 -2.21 5.73
N ALA A 121 -12.54 -1.47 6.73
CA ALA A 121 -13.15 -0.22 7.14
C ALA A 121 -12.91 0.89 6.12
N SER A 122 -13.79 1.89 6.12
CA SER A 122 -13.73 3.04 5.23
C SER A 122 -13.63 4.32 6.06
N PHE A 123 -12.63 5.14 5.80
CA PHE A 123 -12.36 6.44 6.41
C PHE A 123 -12.35 7.53 5.34
N GLN A 124 -13.12 7.38 4.27
CA GLN A 124 -12.99 8.25 3.11
C GLN A 124 -13.38 9.67 3.46
N GLN A 125 -12.55 10.64 3.07
CA GLN A 125 -12.77 12.07 3.34
C GLN A 125 -12.97 12.40 4.83
N SER A 126 -12.53 11.52 5.74
CA SER A 126 -12.62 11.75 7.18
C SER A 126 -11.50 12.66 7.68
N ASN A 127 -11.72 13.26 8.84
CA ASN A 127 -10.72 14.04 9.56
C ASN A 127 -10.09 13.15 10.64
N LEU A 128 -8.84 12.72 10.43
CA LEU A 128 -8.04 11.89 11.32
C LEU A 128 -6.82 12.65 11.86
N ILE A 129 -6.93 13.98 11.99
CA ILE A 129 -5.83 14.81 12.48
C ILE A 129 -5.42 14.39 13.89
N SER A 130 -4.11 14.22 14.11
CA SER A 130 -3.53 13.85 15.41
C SER A 130 -4.08 12.54 16.00
N VAL A 131 -4.62 11.64 15.17
CA VAL A 131 -5.06 10.31 15.63
C VAL A 131 -3.86 9.44 15.96
N ARG A 132 -3.98 8.65 17.02
CA ARG A 132 -2.99 7.66 17.41
C ARG A 132 -3.57 6.26 17.33
N PHE A 133 -3.05 5.48 16.39
CA PHE A 133 -3.30 4.06 16.27
C PHE A 133 -2.13 3.28 16.87
N PHE A 134 -2.38 2.48 17.90
CA PHE A 134 -1.38 1.64 18.54
C PHE A 134 -1.74 0.17 18.31
N SER A 135 -0.85 -0.57 17.63
CA SER A 135 -0.99 -2.02 17.39
C SER A 135 -2.35 -2.41 16.79
N SER A 136 -2.89 -1.55 15.91
CA SER A 136 -4.18 -1.75 15.24
C SER A 136 -4.01 -2.24 13.81
N ASN A 137 -5.00 -2.93 13.25
CA ASN A 137 -4.93 -3.53 11.92
C ASN A 137 -5.80 -2.78 10.90
N PHE A 138 -5.31 -2.63 9.67
CA PHE A 138 -5.94 -1.87 8.58
C PHE A 138 -5.96 -2.66 7.26
N TYR A 139 -6.13 -3.99 7.35
CA TYR A 139 -6.21 -4.84 6.17
C TYR A 139 -7.33 -4.35 5.24
N GLU A 140 -7.03 -4.10 3.96
CA GLU A 140 -8.03 -3.60 2.98
C GLU A 140 -8.80 -2.37 3.49
N CYS A 141 -8.17 -1.49 4.29
CA CYS A 141 -8.82 -0.28 4.80
C CYS A 141 -8.65 0.89 3.81
N SER A 142 -9.67 1.75 3.67
CA SER A 142 -9.59 2.94 2.81
C SER A 142 -9.48 4.24 3.59
N PHE A 143 -8.40 4.98 3.40
CA PHE A 143 -8.17 6.35 3.84
C PHE A 143 -8.23 7.34 2.68
N TYR A 144 -8.95 7.00 1.60
CA TYR A 144 -9.03 7.83 0.40
C TYR A 144 -9.48 9.26 0.74
N LYS A 145 -8.67 10.26 0.37
CA LYS A 145 -8.89 11.70 0.68
C LYS A 145 -9.03 12.04 2.18
N ALA A 146 -8.60 11.17 3.09
CA ALA A 146 -8.63 11.47 4.51
C ALA A 146 -7.54 12.50 4.88
N ASP A 147 -7.81 13.34 5.88
CA ASP A 147 -6.78 14.18 6.49
C ASP A 147 -6.10 13.41 7.63
N LEU A 148 -4.89 12.91 7.37
CA LEU A 148 -4.05 12.17 8.31
C LEU A 148 -2.90 13.03 8.85
N SER A 149 -3.06 14.35 8.85
CA SER A 149 -2.06 15.28 9.41
C SER A 149 -1.75 14.89 10.85
N ASP A 150 -0.46 14.68 11.14
CA ASP A 150 0.09 14.32 12.45
C ASP A 150 -0.36 12.96 13.00
N ALA A 151 -1.05 12.14 12.19
CA ALA A 151 -1.50 10.81 12.58
C ALA A 151 -0.33 9.85 12.86
N GLN A 152 -0.45 9.02 13.90
CA GLN A 152 0.58 8.08 14.34
C GLN A 152 0.08 6.64 14.18
N PHE A 153 0.73 5.87 13.29
CA PHE A 153 0.54 4.43 13.17
C PHE A 153 1.69 3.71 13.87
N GLN A 154 1.47 3.31 15.12
CA GLN A 154 2.45 2.74 16.03
C GLN A 154 2.14 1.28 16.39
N GLY A 155 3.03 0.63 17.13
CA GLY A 155 2.84 -0.75 17.61
C GLY A 155 3.55 -1.84 16.79
N GLY A 156 4.27 -1.45 15.73
CA GLY A 156 5.33 -2.28 15.17
C GLY A 156 6.50 -2.44 16.15
N GLY A 157 7.37 -3.43 15.94
CA GLY A 157 8.63 -3.58 16.68
C GLY A 157 8.82 -4.95 17.32
N ARG A 158 9.94 -5.10 18.04
CA ARG A 158 10.28 -6.38 18.68
C ARG A 158 9.23 -6.76 19.72
N ASN A 159 8.61 -7.92 19.53
CA ASN A 159 7.69 -8.51 20.48
C ASN A 159 8.40 -9.67 21.19
N PRO A 160 8.76 -9.51 22.48
CA PRO A 160 9.45 -10.56 23.25
C PRO A 160 8.65 -11.85 23.36
N LEU A 161 7.31 -11.77 23.30
CA LEU A 161 6.42 -12.93 23.43
C LEU A 161 6.35 -13.76 22.14
N LEU A 162 6.55 -13.13 20.99
CA LEU A 162 6.52 -13.80 19.68
C LEU A 162 7.91 -14.26 19.22
N ASN A 163 8.98 -13.99 19.99
CA ASN A 163 10.37 -14.15 19.55
C ASN A 163 10.60 -13.55 18.14
N GLY A 164 9.95 -12.42 17.85
CA GLY A 164 9.87 -11.88 16.51
C GLY A 164 9.51 -10.40 16.48
N GLU A 165 9.32 -9.89 15.28
CA GLU A 165 8.89 -8.51 15.05
C GLU A 165 7.38 -8.49 14.81
N SER A 166 6.66 -7.72 15.64
CA SER A 166 5.28 -7.36 15.41
C SER A 166 5.22 -6.27 14.35
N ARG A 167 4.27 -6.41 13.43
CA ARG A 167 4.02 -5.45 12.36
C ARG A 167 2.53 -5.28 12.23
N PHE A 168 2.06 -4.04 12.18
CA PHE A 168 0.65 -3.81 11.91
C PHE A 168 0.35 -4.08 10.43
N ASN A 169 -0.89 -4.44 10.11
CA ASN A 169 -1.26 -4.85 8.77
C ASN A 169 -1.79 -3.67 7.94
N LEU A 170 -1.09 -3.32 6.86
CA LEU A 170 -1.52 -2.37 5.82
C LEU A 170 -1.78 -3.06 4.47
N CYS A 171 -1.82 -4.39 4.40
CA CYS A 171 -2.01 -5.09 3.13
C CYS A 171 -3.34 -4.67 2.50
N GLY A 172 -3.29 -4.19 1.25
CA GLY A 172 -4.46 -3.69 0.52
C GLY A 172 -4.98 -2.34 0.99
N ALA A 173 -4.34 -1.68 1.96
CA ALA A 173 -4.80 -0.38 2.44
C ALA A 173 -4.60 0.71 1.38
N ILE A 174 -5.57 1.63 1.28
CA ILE A 174 -5.60 2.71 0.30
C ILE A 174 -5.43 4.04 1.02
N PHE A 175 -4.42 4.81 0.63
CA PHE A 175 -4.12 6.15 1.12
C PHE A 175 -4.13 7.18 -0.02
N ALA A 176 -4.68 6.84 -1.18
CA ALA A 176 -4.70 7.75 -2.33
C ALA A 176 -5.38 9.09 -1.97
N ASP A 177 -4.75 10.19 -2.40
CA ASP A 177 -5.14 11.57 -2.11
C ASP A 177 -5.21 11.93 -0.61
N ALA A 178 -4.70 11.08 0.29
CA ALA A 178 -4.64 11.39 1.71
C ALA A 178 -3.60 12.49 2.00
N LYS A 179 -3.87 13.30 3.01
CA LYS A 179 -2.98 14.39 3.43
C LYS A 179 -2.11 13.95 4.61
N PHE A 180 -0.80 14.12 4.47
CA PHE A 180 0.19 13.88 5.53
C PHE A 180 0.94 15.17 5.88
N THR A 181 1.50 15.21 7.09
CA THR A 181 2.40 16.26 7.57
C THR A 181 3.65 15.63 8.17
N ALA A 182 4.71 16.42 8.37
CA ALA A 182 6.01 15.89 8.81
C ALA A 182 5.96 15.08 10.12
N ARG A 183 4.89 15.24 10.92
CA ARG A 183 4.67 14.43 12.12
C ARG A 183 3.90 13.14 11.86
N THR A 184 3.18 13.00 10.73
CA THR A 184 2.53 11.75 10.34
C THR A 184 3.57 10.64 10.28
N TYR A 185 3.35 9.57 11.05
CA TYR A 185 4.35 8.52 11.25
C TYR A 185 3.76 7.13 10.99
N PHE A 186 4.49 6.31 10.23
CA PHE A 186 4.20 4.90 10.03
C PHE A 186 5.35 4.06 10.59
N HIS A 187 5.08 3.28 11.64
CA HIS A 187 6.02 2.29 12.17
C HIS A 187 6.06 1.03 11.28
N LEU A 188 6.74 -0.03 11.72
CA LEU A 188 6.92 -1.28 10.99
C LEU A 188 5.57 -1.90 10.60
N ALA A 189 5.39 -2.17 9.31
CA ALA A 189 4.11 -2.58 8.75
C ALA A 189 4.24 -3.70 7.72
N ASN A 190 3.22 -4.55 7.67
CA ASN A 190 3.06 -5.52 6.61
C ASN A 190 2.34 -4.88 5.43
N VAL A 191 3.02 -4.86 4.29
CA VAL A 191 2.54 -4.26 3.05
C VAL A 191 2.43 -5.34 1.98
N SER A 192 1.33 -5.31 1.24
CA SER A 192 1.14 -6.14 0.05
C SER A 192 1.23 -5.31 -1.23
N ARG A 193 1.23 -6.01 -2.36
CA ARG A 193 1.28 -5.44 -3.71
C ARG A 193 0.08 -4.57 -4.07
N GLU A 194 -0.99 -4.69 -3.32
CA GLU A 194 -2.29 -4.05 -3.47
C GLU A 194 -2.39 -2.76 -2.65
N THR A 195 -1.46 -2.56 -1.70
CA THR A 195 -1.38 -1.34 -0.89
C THR A 195 -1.11 -0.13 -1.78
N ASP A 196 -1.90 0.93 -1.64
CA ASP A 196 -1.90 2.06 -2.56
C ASP A 196 -1.69 3.39 -1.84
N PHE A 197 -0.52 3.99 -2.03
CA PHE A 197 -0.18 5.33 -1.52
C PHE A 197 -0.03 6.34 -2.67
N ARG A 198 -0.61 6.08 -3.85
CA ARG A 198 -0.49 6.99 -5.01
C ARG A 198 -0.98 8.39 -4.62
N THR A 199 -0.48 9.39 -5.33
CA THR A 199 -0.76 10.83 -5.15
C THR A 199 -0.39 11.45 -3.80
N VAL A 200 0.13 10.66 -2.85
CA VAL A 200 0.67 11.19 -1.60
C VAL A 200 2.14 11.57 -1.70
N THR A 201 2.51 12.68 -1.07
CA THR A 201 3.90 13.15 -0.94
C THR A 201 4.61 12.41 0.20
N PHE A 202 5.48 11.44 -0.12
CA PHE A 202 6.23 10.67 0.87
C PHE A 202 7.20 11.53 1.69
N GLU A 203 7.67 12.64 1.13
CA GLU A 203 8.58 13.58 1.80
C GLU A 203 7.93 14.26 2.99
N ASN A 204 6.60 14.31 3.01
CA ASN A 204 5.84 14.93 4.07
C ASN A 204 5.56 13.98 5.23
N ALA A 205 6.02 12.72 5.26
CA ALA A 205 5.74 11.80 6.36
C ALA A 205 6.98 11.02 6.80
N CYS A 206 6.95 10.54 8.03
CA CYS A 206 8.00 9.71 8.61
C CYS A 206 7.62 8.23 8.53
N TYR A 207 8.61 7.38 8.23
CA TYR A 207 8.42 5.93 8.06
C TYR A 207 9.52 5.15 8.80
N SER A 208 9.26 3.91 9.21
CA SER A 208 10.30 2.98 9.63
C SER A 208 11.29 2.69 8.49
N ALA A 209 12.52 2.29 8.87
CA ALA A 209 13.56 1.92 7.92
C ALA A 209 13.08 0.78 7.00
N GLY A 210 13.14 0.99 5.68
CA GLY A 210 12.72 -0.01 4.68
C GLY A 210 11.24 0.06 4.27
N LEU A 211 10.36 0.66 5.07
CA LEU A 211 8.93 0.79 4.75
C LEU A 211 8.70 1.77 3.60
N ARG A 212 9.34 2.94 3.64
CA ARG A 212 9.23 3.96 2.58
C ARG A 212 9.55 3.38 1.20
N GLN A 213 10.64 2.62 1.10
CA GLN A 213 11.09 1.99 -0.14
C GLN A 213 10.07 0.95 -0.63
N THR A 214 9.49 0.19 0.30
CA THR A 214 8.47 -0.83 -0.02
C THR A 214 7.19 -0.18 -0.55
N LEU A 215 6.75 0.92 0.05
CA LEU A 215 5.57 1.68 -0.40
C LEU A 215 5.82 2.37 -1.75
N GLN A 216 6.99 2.98 -1.94
CA GLN A 216 7.38 3.59 -3.22
C GLN A 216 7.43 2.55 -4.35
N TYR A 217 7.87 1.32 -4.07
CA TYR A 217 7.78 0.22 -5.02
C TYR A 217 6.33 -0.09 -5.42
N CYS A 218 5.42 -0.22 -4.43
CA CYS A 218 4.00 -0.49 -4.71
C CYS A 218 3.40 0.60 -5.60
N ASN A 219 3.64 1.87 -5.28
CA ASN A 219 3.16 3.00 -6.08
C ASN A 219 3.70 3.00 -7.49
N ARG A 220 5.02 2.77 -7.67
CA ARG A 220 5.65 2.70 -8.98
C ARG A 220 4.99 1.61 -9.83
N ARG A 221 4.79 0.43 -9.25
CA ARG A 221 4.12 -0.69 -9.91
C ARG A 221 2.68 -0.34 -10.30
N HIS A 222 1.89 0.25 -9.41
CA HIS A 222 0.52 0.69 -9.71
C HIS A 222 0.47 1.72 -10.85
N ASN A 223 1.35 2.72 -10.83
CA ASN A 223 1.41 3.74 -11.87
C ASN A 223 1.72 3.16 -13.24
N TRP A 224 2.66 2.23 -13.33
CA TRP A 224 2.99 1.54 -14.58
C TRP A 224 1.86 0.65 -15.07
N ILE A 225 1.22 -0.12 -14.18
CA ILE A 225 0.05 -0.95 -14.53
C ILE A 225 -1.07 -0.09 -15.11
N ALA A 226 -1.40 1.02 -14.43
CA ALA A 226 -2.40 1.96 -14.91
C ALA A 226 -2.03 2.58 -16.27
N TRP A 227 -0.74 2.87 -16.51
CA TRP A 227 -0.27 3.36 -17.80
C TRP A 227 -0.36 2.30 -18.91
N TYR A 228 -0.07 1.03 -18.61
CA TYR A 228 -0.19 -0.08 -19.57
C TYR A 228 -1.63 -0.26 -20.05
N GLU A 229 -2.58 -0.19 -19.11
CA GLU A 229 -4.01 -0.31 -19.41
C GLU A 229 -4.50 0.84 -20.32
N LYS A 230 -3.96 2.05 -20.16
CA LYS A 230 -4.34 3.23 -20.96
C LYS A 230 -3.71 3.27 -22.35
N THR A 231 -2.47 2.81 -22.51
CA THR A 231 -1.64 3.15 -23.70
C THR A 231 -1.77 2.14 -24.86
N GLY A 232 -2.62 1.13 -24.71
CA GLY A 232 -2.82 0.07 -25.71
C GLY A 232 -1.70 -1.00 -25.68
N LYS A 233 -2.01 -2.21 -26.17
CA LYS A 233 -1.19 -3.42 -25.96
C LYS A 233 0.20 -3.36 -26.61
N THR A 234 0.32 -2.75 -27.79
CA THR A 234 1.57 -2.73 -28.57
C THR A 234 2.60 -1.77 -27.98
N LYS A 235 2.18 -0.55 -27.62
CA LYS A 235 3.05 0.47 -27.03
C LYS A 235 3.51 0.12 -25.61
N SER A 236 2.68 -0.57 -24.84
CA SER A 236 3.01 -0.96 -23.47
C SER A 236 3.89 -2.20 -23.36
N PHE A 237 3.98 -3.03 -24.40
CA PHE A 237 4.67 -4.32 -24.33
C PHE A 237 6.14 -4.20 -23.94
N LEU A 238 6.91 -3.35 -24.64
CA LEU A 238 8.34 -3.18 -24.39
C LEU A 238 8.61 -2.60 -22.99
N ALA A 239 7.84 -1.58 -22.58
CA ALA A 239 7.95 -1.00 -21.25
C ALA A 239 7.59 -2.01 -20.15
N LYS A 240 6.55 -2.81 -20.36
CA LYS A 240 6.13 -3.87 -19.43
C LYS A 240 7.22 -4.93 -19.28
N LEU A 241 7.84 -5.36 -20.38
CA LEU A 241 8.95 -6.31 -20.35
C LEU A 241 10.14 -5.76 -19.54
N PHE A 242 10.52 -4.51 -19.78
CA PHE A 242 11.60 -3.83 -19.06
C PHE A 242 11.37 -3.77 -17.54
N TRP A 243 10.18 -3.32 -17.12
CA TRP A 243 9.87 -3.22 -15.69
C TRP A 243 9.68 -4.57 -15.02
N MET A 244 9.22 -5.59 -15.76
CA MET A 244 9.21 -6.97 -15.26
C MET A 244 10.63 -7.51 -15.06
N ALA A 245 11.55 -7.26 -16.00
CA ALA A 245 12.94 -7.71 -15.90
C ALA A 245 13.70 -7.06 -14.72
N SER A 246 13.34 -5.82 -14.36
CA SER A 246 13.95 -5.10 -13.24
C SER A 246 13.18 -5.24 -11.91
N ASP A 247 12.11 -6.04 -11.85
CA ASP A 247 11.13 -6.07 -10.74
C ASP A 247 10.78 -4.67 -10.27
N TYR A 248 10.34 -3.80 -11.19
CA TYR A 248 9.98 -2.41 -10.93
C TYR A 248 11.05 -1.61 -10.15
N GLY A 249 12.32 -1.99 -10.29
CA GLY A 249 13.44 -1.34 -9.63
C GLY A 249 13.67 -1.77 -8.16
N ARG A 250 13.11 -2.91 -7.73
CA ARG A 250 13.23 -3.41 -6.35
C ARG A 250 14.47 -4.25 -6.09
N SER A 251 14.79 -5.15 -7.01
CA SER A 251 15.71 -6.26 -6.74
C SER A 251 16.96 -6.18 -7.61
N PRO A 252 18.13 -5.81 -7.05
CA PRO A 252 19.41 -5.83 -7.78
C PRO A 252 19.72 -7.22 -8.34
N ARG A 253 19.37 -8.27 -7.58
CA ARG A 253 19.51 -9.66 -7.98
C ARG A 253 18.73 -9.97 -9.25
N GLN A 254 17.51 -9.45 -9.38
CA GLN A 254 16.68 -9.70 -10.58
C GLN A 254 17.28 -9.02 -11.82
N VAL A 255 17.83 -7.83 -11.67
CA VAL A 255 18.55 -7.14 -12.75
C VAL A 255 19.80 -7.93 -13.15
N ALA A 256 20.58 -8.43 -12.19
CA ALA A 256 21.75 -9.26 -12.45
C ALA A 256 21.40 -10.58 -13.15
N ILE A 257 20.29 -11.24 -12.76
CA ILE A 257 19.79 -12.44 -13.45
C ILE A 257 19.37 -12.09 -14.88
N SER A 258 18.66 -10.98 -15.09
CA SER A 258 18.27 -10.52 -16.43
C SER A 258 19.49 -10.24 -17.31
N PHE A 259 20.52 -9.61 -16.75
CA PHE A 259 21.81 -9.40 -17.41
C PHE A 259 22.43 -10.73 -17.86
N LEU A 260 22.53 -11.72 -16.95
CA LEU A 260 23.09 -13.03 -17.28
C LEU A 260 22.30 -13.77 -18.36
N ILE A 261 20.96 -13.74 -18.29
CA ILE A 261 20.09 -14.37 -19.29
C ILE A 261 20.33 -13.76 -20.67
N VAL A 262 20.36 -12.43 -20.77
CA VAL A 262 20.56 -11.77 -22.07
C VAL A 262 21.97 -12.04 -22.60
N CYS A 263 23.00 -11.99 -21.76
CA CYS A 263 24.37 -12.38 -22.15
C CYS A 263 24.46 -13.82 -22.68
N LEU A 264 23.85 -14.79 -21.98
CA LEU A 264 23.84 -16.17 -22.44
C LEU A 264 23.06 -16.34 -23.75
N SER A 265 21.96 -15.60 -23.93
CA SER A 265 21.17 -15.64 -25.17
C SER A 265 21.95 -15.11 -26.38
N TYR A 266 22.65 -13.99 -26.25
CA TYR A 266 23.46 -13.44 -27.34
C TYR A 266 24.72 -14.27 -27.59
N SER A 267 25.36 -14.80 -26.54
CA SER A 267 26.44 -15.78 -26.69
C SER A 267 26.02 -16.97 -27.54
N LEU A 268 24.83 -17.52 -27.27
CA LEU A 268 24.27 -18.61 -28.07
C LEU A 268 23.99 -18.19 -29.53
N LEU A 269 23.45 -16.98 -29.75
CA LEU A 269 23.21 -16.47 -31.11
C LEU A 269 24.50 -16.28 -31.90
N TYR A 270 25.56 -15.74 -31.29
CA TYR A 270 26.86 -15.59 -31.96
C TYR A 270 27.48 -16.93 -32.33
N TRP A 271 27.32 -17.94 -31.47
CA TRP A 271 27.81 -19.29 -31.72
C TRP A 271 27.01 -20.03 -32.79
N LEU A 272 25.68 -19.86 -32.83
CA LEU A 272 24.79 -20.53 -33.79
C LEU A 272 24.79 -19.89 -35.19
N ILE A 273 25.29 -18.67 -35.34
CA ILE A 273 25.35 -17.94 -36.61
C ILE A 273 26.82 -17.83 -37.02
N PRO A 274 27.36 -18.80 -37.78
CA PRO A 274 28.70 -18.76 -38.34
C PRO A 274 28.94 -17.46 -39.12
N GLY A 275 30.14 -16.89 -38.99
CA GLY A 275 30.49 -15.62 -39.62
C GLY A 275 29.75 -14.38 -39.08
N SER A 276 29.07 -14.48 -37.93
CA SER A 276 28.42 -13.33 -37.27
C SER A 276 29.40 -12.33 -36.66
N THR A 277 30.68 -12.64 -36.56
CA THR A 277 31.72 -11.74 -36.02
C THR A 277 33.00 -11.83 -36.84
N SER A 278 33.85 -10.81 -36.72
CA SER A 278 35.19 -10.74 -37.32
C SER A 278 36.19 -10.43 -36.21
N GLY A 279 37.09 -11.36 -35.92
CA GLY A 279 38.06 -11.23 -34.81
C GLY A 279 39.01 -12.43 -34.68
N ASN A 280 38.63 -13.60 -35.21
CA ASN A 280 39.54 -14.73 -35.37
C ASN A 280 40.14 -14.72 -36.78
N GLU A 281 41.46 -14.91 -36.89
CA GLU A 281 42.13 -15.24 -38.15
C GLU A 281 41.63 -16.61 -38.65
N GLY A 282 40.47 -16.62 -39.33
CA GLY A 282 40.00 -17.73 -40.16
C GLY A 282 39.01 -18.75 -39.55
N GLY A 283 38.32 -18.47 -38.44
CA GLY A 283 37.34 -19.43 -37.89
C GLY A 283 36.22 -18.82 -37.04
N ASP A 284 35.12 -19.58 -36.90
CA ASP A 284 33.99 -19.24 -36.02
C ASP A 284 34.41 -19.10 -34.55
N LEU A 285 33.65 -18.32 -33.77
CA LEU A 285 33.93 -18.13 -32.35
C LEU A 285 33.70 -19.43 -31.57
N SER A 286 34.63 -19.75 -30.67
CA SER A 286 34.37 -20.74 -29.63
C SER A 286 33.25 -20.28 -28.69
N ILE A 287 32.65 -21.22 -27.94
CA ILE A 287 31.61 -20.92 -26.94
C ILE A 287 32.12 -19.89 -25.90
N VAL A 288 33.39 -20.03 -25.48
CA VAL A 288 34.01 -19.12 -24.52
C VAL A 288 34.21 -17.73 -25.11
N GLN A 289 34.69 -17.63 -26.36
CA GLN A 289 34.86 -16.35 -27.04
C GLN A 289 33.51 -15.66 -27.32
N SER A 290 32.45 -16.44 -27.62
CA SER A 290 31.09 -15.91 -27.81
C SER A 290 30.52 -15.32 -26.52
N LEU A 291 30.76 -15.97 -25.38
CA LEU A 291 30.38 -15.45 -24.06
C LEU A 291 31.17 -14.20 -23.71
N TYR A 292 32.49 -14.23 -23.92
CA TYR A 292 33.38 -13.09 -23.70
C TYR A 292 32.93 -11.87 -24.53
N PHE A 293 32.72 -12.04 -25.83
CA PHE A 293 32.23 -10.98 -26.70
C PHE A 293 30.87 -10.47 -26.24
N SER A 294 29.98 -11.36 -25.83
CA SER A 294 28.67 -10.98 -25.32
C SER A 294 28.76 -10.11 -24.07
N VAL A 295 29.58 -10.48 -23.08
CA VAL A 295 29.70 -9.72 -21.82
C VAL A 295 30.33 -8.34 -22.08
N VAL A 296 31.38 -8.27 -22.90
CA VAL A 296 32.06 -7.01 -23.23
C VAL A 296 31.16 -6.08 -24.04
N THR A 297 30.37 -6.64 -24.96
CA THR A 297 29.38 -5.87 -25.75
C THR A 297 28.24 -5.37 -24.86
N MET A 298 27.70 -6.22 -23.99
CA MET A 298 26.63 -5.86 -23.04
C MET A 298 27.05 -4.75 -22.07
N THR A 299 28.31 -4.79 -21.61
CA THR A 299 28.88 -3.78 -20.70
C THR A 299 29.33 -2.52 -21.42
N THR A 300 29.22 -2.46 -22.75
CA THR A 300 29.63 -1.33 -23.60
C THR A 300 31.13 -0.98 -23.52
N LEU A 301 31.97 -1.88 -23.01
CA LEU A 301 33.42 -1.66 -22.86
C LEU A 301 34.17 -1.74 -24.20
N GLY A 302 33.85 -2.73 -25.03
CA GLY A 302 34.39 -2.92 -26.39
C GLY A 302 35.93 -2.90 -26.51
N TYR A 303 36.60 -4.04 -26.32
CA TYR A 303 38.07 -4.12 -26.44
C TYR A 303 38.61 -4.08 -27.88
N GLY A 304 37.74 -4.22 -28.89
CA GLY A 304 38.10 -4.09 -30.32
C GLY A 304 38.76 -5.31 -30.95
N ASP A 305 38.89 -6.40 -30.19
CA ASP A 305 39.41 -7.70 -30.60
C ASP A 305 38.41 -8.55 -31.38
N ILE A 306 37.12 -8.43 -31.05
CA ILE A 306 36.01 -9.05 -31.78
C ILE A 306 35.02 -7.95 -32.18
N ALA A 307 34.61 -7.95 -33.46
CA ALA A 307 33.67 -6.97 -34.00
C ALA A 307 32.57 -7.64 -34.84
N ALA A 308 31.51 -6.89 -35.16
CA ALA A 308 30.52 -7.33 -36.14
C ALA A 308 31.17 -7.55 -37.52
N ASN A 309 30.81 -8.64 -38.20
CA ASN A 309 31.26 -8.88 -39.56
C ASN A 309 30.68 -7.81 -40.51
N LYS A 310 31.57 -7.04 -41.13
CA LYS A 310 31.22 -5.93 -42.03
C LYS A 310 30.45 -6.37 -43.28
N SER A 311 30.61 -7.62 -43.70
CA SER A 311 29.97 -8.16 -44.91
C SER A 311 28.51 -8.59 -44.71
N SER A 312 28.05 -8.72 -43.45
CA SER A 312 26.71 -9.20 -43.13
C SER A 312 25.91 -8.14 -42.37
N TRP A 313 24.84 -7.64 -43.00
CA TRP A 313 23.92 -6.70 -42.34
C TRP A 313 23.26 -7.32 -41.09
N LEU A 314 23.02 -8.64 -41.11
CA LEU A 314 22.42 -9.36 -39.99
C LEU A 314 23.34 -9.36 -38.77
N SER A 315 24.65 -9.53 -38.98
CA SER A 315 25.67 -9.43 -37.93
C SER A 315 25.68 -8.03 -37.30
N GLN A 316 25.66 -6.99 -38.13
CA GLN A 316 25.63 -5.61 -37.66
C GLN A 316 24.35 -5.32 -36.87
N ALA A 317 23.20 -5.74 -37.38
CA ALA A 317 21.91 -5.60 -36.69
C ALA A 317 21.91 -6.30 -35.34
N LEU A 318 22.48 -7.50 -35.25
CA LEU A 318 22.53 -8.29 -34.01
C LEU A 318 23.40 -7.63 -32.94
N VAL A 319 24.55 -7.06 -33.31
CA VAL A 319 25.40 -6.29 -32.37
C VAL A 319 24.70 -4.99 -31.96
N ILE A 320 24.02 -4.30 -32.88
CA ILE A 320 23.25 -3.08 -32.57
C ILE A 320 22.16 -3.40 -31.53
N THR A 321 21.36 -4.45 -31.73
CA THR A 321 20.31 -4.81 -30.77
C THR A 321 20.90 -5.21 -29.42
N HIS A 322 22.04 -5.90 -29.41
CA HIS A 322 22.75 -6.26 -28.18
C HIS A 322 23.15 -5.04 -27.37
N VAL A 323 23.82 -4.07 -28.00
CA VAL A 323 24.27 -2.84 -27.34
C VAL A 323 23.06 -2.06 -26.80
N LEU A 324 21.96 -1.98 -27.55
CA LEU A 324 20.72 -1.34 -27.08
C LEU A 324 20.16 -2.00 -25.81
N PHE A 325 20.13 -3.34 -25.74
CA PHE A 325 19.73 -4.03 -24.52
C PHE A 325 20.71 -3.80 -23.36
N GLY A 326 22.01 -3.75 -23.64
CA GLY A 326 23.05 -3.45 -22.65
C GLY A 326 22.85 -2.11 -21.97
N TYR A 327 22.64 -1.04 -22.75
CA TYR A 327 22.34 0.28 -22.22
C TYR A 327 21.10 0.30 -21.31
N VAL A 328 20.04 -0.38 -21.73
CA VAL A 328 18.78 -0.44 -20.98
C VAL A 328 18.96 -1.17 -19.64
N ILE A 329 19.63 -2.33 -19.63
CA ILE A 329 19.86 -3.12 -18.41
C ILE A 329 20.83 -2.40 -17.47
N LEU A 330 21.89 -1.79 -18.00
CA LEU A 330 22.86 -1.04 -17.19
C LEU A 330 22.19 0.17 -16.54
N GLY A 331 21.34 0.90 -17.26
CA GLY A 331 20.53 1.99 -16.71
C GLY A 331 19.60 1.51 -15.59
N ALA A 332 18.96 0.34 -15.74
CA ALA A 332 18.17 -0.27 -14.69
C ALA A 332 19.02 -0.63 -13.46
N LEU A 333 20.20 -1.22 -13.66
CA LEU A 333 21.11 -1.59 -12.57
C LEU A 333 21.56 -0.36 -11.77
N LEU A 334 21.99 0.70 -12.46
CA LEU A 334 22.38 1.95 -11.81
C LEU A 334 21.24 2.55 -11.00
N THR A 335 20.01 2.54 -11.53
CA THR A 335 18.83 3.04 -10.83
C THR A 335 18.53 2.22 -9.57
N VAL A 336 18.63 0.90 -9.66
CA VAL A 336 18.38 0.00 -8.52
C VAL A 336 19.46 0.13 -7.44
N LEU A 337 20.73 0.23 -7.84
CA LEU A 337 21.83 0.48 -6.92
C LEU A 337 21.72 1.86 -6.27
N SER A 338 21.33 2.89 -7.02
CA SER A 338 21.08 4.22 -6.46
C SER A 338 19.97 4.20 -5.40
N ASN A 339 18.86 3.49 -5.64
CA ASN A 339 17.81 3.31 -4.64
C ASN A 339 18.33 2.58 -3.38
N LEU A 340 19.22 1.60 -3.55
CA LEU A 340 19.83 0.86 -2.44
C LEU A 340 20.77 1.73 -1.60
N PHE A 341 21.55 2.63 -2.22
CA PHE A 341 22.47 3.51 -1.50
C PHE A 341 21.80 4.73 -0.87
N THR A 342 20.66 5.16 -1.40
CA THR A 342 19.89 6.32 -0.88
C THR A 342 18.82 5.90 0.13
N SER A 343 18.56 4.60 0.30
CA SER A 343 17.58 4.11 1.27
C SER A 343 18.11 4.11 2.70
N ASP A 344 17.25 4.48 3.66
CA ASP A 344 17.53 4.42 5.10
C ASP A 344 17.68 2.99 5.67
N GLY A 345 17.44 1.97 4.84
CA GLY A 345 17.56 0.56 5.21
C GLY A 345 17.08 -0.37 4.09
N PRO A 346 17.34 -1.69 4.21
CA PRO A 346 16.86 -2.67 3.25
C PRO A 346 15.32 -2.68 3.23
N PRO A 347 14.68 -2.91 2.06
CA PRO A 347 13.24 -2.96 1.99
C PRO A 347 12.70 -4.10 2.86
N GLU A 348 11.67 -3.79 3.63
CA GLU A 348 11.05 -4.69 4.62
C GLU A 348 10.47 -5.98 4.03
N GLY A 349 10.23 -6.02 2.71
CA GLY A 349 9.63 -7.15 2.04
C GLY A 349 8.17 -6.90 1.68
N LEU A 350 7.59 -7.82 0.90
CA LEU A 350 6.15 -7.80 0.66
C LEU A 350 5.58 -9.09 1.21
N ILE A 351 4.44 -8.98 1.88
CA ILE A 351 3.69 -10.16 2.29
C ILE A 351 2.72 -10.51 1.17
N LYS A 352 2.53 -11.81 0.96
CA LYS A 352 1.52 -12.32 0.02
C LYS A 352 0.16 -11.85 0.52
N HIS A 353 -0.62 -11.24 -0.38
CA HIS A 353 -1.99 -10.89 -0.06
C HIS A 353 -2.75 -12.15 0.42
N PRO A 354 -3.38 -12.14 1.61
CA PRO A 354 -3.97 -13.33 2.21
C PRO A 354 -5.17 -13.89 1.41
N ILE A 355 -5.79 -13.08 0.54
CA ILE A 355 -6.92 -13.50 -0.31
C ILE A 355 -6.50 -13.55 -1.79
N THR A 356 -6.82 -14.66 -2.44
CA THR A 356 -6.64 -14.89 -3.89
C THR A 356 -7.50 -13.91 -4.69
N ALA A 357 -6.98 -13.37 -5.79
CA ALA A 357 -7.52 -12.25 -6.59
C ALA A 357 -8.97 -12.34 -7.12
N GLY A 358 -9.77 -13.37 -6.75
CA GLY A 358 -11.14 -13.61 -7.21
C GLY A 358 -12.26 -13.23 -6.23
N THR A 359 -11.96 -12.87 -4.98
CA THR A 359 -12.98 -12.57 -3.94
C THR A 359 -13.02 -11.09 -3.53
N LEU A 360 -12.36 -10.22 -4.29
CA LEU A 360 -12.27 -8.79 -3.98
C LEU A 360 -13.61 -8.09 -4.27
N THR A 361 -14.44 -7.89 -3.25
CA THR A 361 -15.32 -6.71 -3.20
C THR A 361 -14.39 -5.52 -2.98
N ARG A 362 -13.75 -5.01 -4.04
CA ARG A 362 -12.86 -3.84 -3.92
C ARG A 362 -13.66 -2.74 -3.24
N LEU A 363 -13.17 -2.22 -2.11
CA LEU A 363 -13.64 -0.92 -1.62
C LEU A 363 -13.49 0.04 -2.81
N HIS A 364 -14.64 0.49 -3.30
CA HIS A 364 -14.73 1.28 -4.51
C HIS A 364 -14.05 2.61 -4.20
N ILE A 365 -12.81 2.77 -4.68
CA ILE A 365 -12.28 4.10 -4.96
C ILE A 365 -13.25 4.64 -6.03
N PRO A 366 -14.00 5.72 -5.77
CA PRO A 366 -14.77 6.36 -6.82
C PRO A 366 -13.81 6.59 -7.97
N ASP A 367 -14.15 6.13 -9.19
CA ASP A 367 -13.33 6.37 -10.37
C ASP A 367 -12.96 7.85 -10.34
N THR A 368 -11.73 8.17 -9.92
CA THR A 368 -11.26 9.53 -9.96
C THR A 368 -11.26 9.82 -11.42
N ASN A 369 -12.13 10.76 -11.81
CA ASN A 369 -12.05 11.38 -13.11
C ASN A 369 -10.57 11.57 -13.38
N ARG A 370 -10.14 10.82 -14.40
CA ARG A 370 -8.95 11.11 -15.18
C ARG A 370 -8.89 12.63 -15.21
N THR A 371 -7.81 13.21 -14.70
CA THR A 371 -7.44 14.52 -15.17
C THR A 371 -7.33 14.37 -16.69
N SER A 372 -8.42 14.71 -17.36
CA SER A 372 -8.39 15.48 -18.57
C SER A 372 -7.35 16.56 -18.33
N ALA A 373 -6.13 16.29 -18.81
CA ALA A 373 -5.33 17.35 -19.39
C ALA A 373 -6.17 17.90 -20.56
N GLU A 374 -7.19 18.69 -20.24
CA GLU A 374 -7.75 19.68 -21.13
C GLU A 374 -6.62 20.68 -21.37
N ASN A 375 -6.15 20.70 -22.61
CA ASN A 375 -5.66 21.90 -23.31
C ASN A 375 -4.80 22.86 -22.47
N GLU A 376 -3.55 22.52 -22.22
CA GLU A 376 -2.52 23.56 -22.15
C GLU A 376 -2.05 23.84 -23.59
N PRO A 377 -2.20 25.08 -24.10
CA PRO A 377 -1.64 25.45 -25.40
C PRO A 377 -0.11 25.45 -25.30
N SER A 378 0.53 24.95 -26.34
CA SER A 378 2.00 24.96 -26.49
C SER A 378 2.54 26.38 -26.29
N PRO A 379 3.63 26.57 -25.51
CA PRO A 379 4.30 27.85 -25.49
C PRO A 379 4.91 28.11 -26.88
N VAL A 380 4.63 29.31 -27.37
CA VAL A 380 5.03 29.89 -28.67
C VAL A 380 6.53 29.78 -28.91
#